data_AF-M1ESB2-F1
#
_entry.id   AF-M1ESB2-F1
#
_cell.length_a   1.000
_cell.length_b   1.000
_cell.length_c   1.000
_cell.angle_alpha   90.00
_cell.angle_beta   90.00
_cell.angle_gamma   90.00
#
_symmetry.space_group_name_H-M   'P 1'
#
loop_
_entity.id
_entity.type
_entity.pdbx_description
1 polymer ?
#
loop_
_entity_poly.entity_id
_entity_poly.type
_entity_poly.pdbx_seq_one_letter_code
_entity_poly.pdbx_strand_id
1 'polypeptide(L)'
;ISSNDISSKLTLLTLHFPRLRILWCPSPHATAELFEELKQNKPQPDAATAVAVTADSEALPESEKYNPGPQDFLLKMPGVNAKNCRTLMQHVKNIAELASLSRDKLAGILGNASNA
;
A
#
# COMPACT_ATOMS: atom_id res chain seq x y z
N ILE A 1 5.15 -25.47 20.09
CA ILE A 1 4.90 -24.12 19.56
C ILE A 1 5.51 -24.10 18.15
N SER A 2 4.67 -24.15 17.13
CA SER A 2 5.06 -24.10 15.72
C SER A 2 5.39 -22.67 15.31
N SER A 3 6.27 -22.48 14.33
CA SER A 3 6.60 -21.17 13.75
C SER A 3 5.39 -20.49 13.09
N ASN A 4 4.35 -21.26 12.74
CA ASN A 4 3.13 -20.73 12.13
C ASN A 4 2.04 -20.36 13.16
N ASP A 5 2.27 -20.60 14.45
CA ASP A 5 1.33 -20.24 15.51
C ASP A 5 1.23 -18.71 15.67
N ILE A 6 0.02 -18.21 15.92
CA ILE A 6 -0.25 -16.77 16.09
C ILE A 6 0.60 -16.18 17.23
N SER A 7 0.76 -16.92 18.33
CA SER A 7 1.60 -16.52 19.46
C SER A 7 3.05 -16.30 19.06
N SER A 8 3.62 -17.17 18.21
CA SER A 8 4.99 -17.05 17.70
C SER A 8 5.18 -15.82 16.82
N LYS A 9 4.18 -15.50 15.99
CA LYS A 9 4.21 -14.31 15.13
C LYS A 9 4.07 -13.03 15.95
N LEU A 10 3.21 -13.04 16.97
CA LEU A 10 3.02 -11.89 17.85
C LEU A 10 4.26 -11.60 18.69
N THR A 11 4.94 -12.62 19.21
CA THR A 11 6.21 -12.44 19.95
C THR A 11 7.33 -11.94 19.05
N LEU A 12 7.42 -12.43 17.81
CA LEU A 12 8.41 -11.93 16.85
C LEU A 12 8.18 -10.44 16.52
N LEU A 13 6.92 -10.04 16.38
CA LEU A 13 6.55 -8.65 16.11
C LEU A 13 6.86 -7.72 17.30
N THR A 14 6.60 -8.14 18.54
CA THR A 14 6.96 -7.34 19.72
C THR A 14 8.48 -7.25 19.93
N LEU A 15 9.24 -8.27 19.53
CA LEU A 15 10.69 -8.25 19.57
C LEU A 15 11.30 -7.26 18.56
N HIS A 16 10.76 -7.20 17.34
CA HIS A 16 11.25 -6.30 16.29
C HIS A 16 10.92 -4.82 16.55
N PHE A 17 9.80 -4.52 17.23
CA PHE A 17 9.34 -3.15 17.46
C PHE A 17 9.26 -2.83 18.95
N PRO A 18 10.38 -2.45 19.62
CA PRO A 18 10.42 -2.24 21.08
C PRO A 18 9.56 -1.06 21.57
N ARG A 19 9.16 -0.15 20.68
CA ARG A 19 8.26 0.97 21.01
C ARG A 19 6.78 0.64 20.80
N LEU A 20 6.46 -0.53 20.28
CA LEU A 20 5.08 -0.96 20.05
C LEU A 20 4.38 -1.24 21.39
N ARG A 21 3.15 -0.75 21.53
CA ARG A 21 2.30 -0.97 22.70
C ARG A 21 1.01 -1.64 22.26
N ILE A 22 0.63 -2.73 22.93
CA ILE A 22 -0.59 -3.47 22.64
C ILE A 22 -1.58 -3.21 23.78
N LEU A 23 -2.81 -2.82 23.43
CA LEU A 23 -3.91 -2.61 24.37
C LEU A 23 -4.99 -3.66 24.08
N TRP A 24 -5.37 -4.46 25.08
CA TRP A 24 -6.42 -5.47 24.97
C TRP A 24 -7.68 -5.00 25.69
N CYS A 25 -8.78 -4.85 24.96
CA CYS A 25 -10.06 -4.40 25.51
C CYS A 25 -11.12 -5.49 25.35
N PRO A 26 -11.91 -5.81 26.39
CA PRO A 26 -12.92 -6.87 26.33
C PRO A 26 -14.24 -6.43 25.67
N SER A 27 -14.48 -5.13 25.51
CA SER A 27 -15.69 -4.59 24.88
C SER A 27 -15.46 -3.19 24.27
N PRO A 28 -16.30 -2.73 23.32
CA PRO A 28 -16.20 -1.40 22.74
C PRO A 28 -16.38 -0.25 23.75
N HIS A 29 -17.17 -0.48 24.82
CA HIS A 29 -17.38 0.51 25.88
C HIS A 29 -16.09 0.68 26.71
N ALA A 30 -15.45 -0.44 27.06
CA ALA A 30 -14.15 -0.41 27.74
C ALA A 30 -13.07 0.28 26.89
N THR A 31 -13.11 0.11 25.56
CA THR A 31 -12.20 0.83 24.65
C THR A 31 -12.41 2.35 24.70
N ALA A 32 -13.67 2.82 24.76
CA ALA A 32 -13.97 4.25 24.81
C ALA A 32 -13.49 4.89 26.12
N GLU A 33 -13.74 4.23 27.25
CA GLU A 33 -13.26 4.65 28.57
C GLU A 33 -11.73 4.70 28.62
N LEU A 34 -11.06 3.65 28.12
CA LEU A 34 -9.60 3.61 28.02
C LEU A 34 -9.03 4.75 27.16
N PHE A 35 -9.70 5.13 26.06
CA PHE A 35 -9.26 6.25 25.23
C PHE A 35 -9.38 7.59 25.93
N GLU A 36 -10.43 7.79 26.73
CA GLU A 36 -10.60 8.99 27.55
C GLU A 36 -9.48 9.09 28.60
N GLU A 37 -9.21 8.00 29.33
CA GLU A 37 -8.13 7.93 30.32
C GLU A 37 -6.76 8.21 29.68
N LEU A 38 -6.46 7.58 28.55
CA LEU A 38 -5.19 7.77 27.82
C LEU A 38 -4.99 9.19 27.32
N LYS A 39 -6.09 9.94 27.13
CA LYS A 39 -6.09 11.31 26.65
C LYS A 39 -5.90 12.34 27.77
N GLN A 40 -6.16 11.96 29.03
CA GLN A 40 -6.03 12.87 30.17
C GLN A 40 -4.65 13.55 30.19
N ASN A 41 -4.66 14.87 30.40
CA ASN A 41 -3.46 15.72 30.46
C ASN A 41 -2.63 15.80 29.17
N LYS A 42 -3.19 15.43 28.00
CA LYS A 42 -2.50 15.57 26.70
C LYS A 42 -3.19 16.61 25.80
N PRO A 43 -2.44 17.43 25.05
CA PRO A 43 -3.00 18.44 24.15
C PRO A 43 -3.81 17.80 23.02
N GLN A 44 -4.84 18.49 22.53
CA GLN A 44 -5.68 18.01 21.42
C GLN A 44 -4.83 17.80 20.14
N PRO A 45 -5.03 16.70 19.39
CA PRO A 45 -4.38 16.55 18.09
C PRO A 45 -4.82 17.66 17.13
N ASP A 46 -3.88 18.19 16.37
CA ASP A 46 -4.14 19.18 15.33
C ASP A 46 -4.41 18.49 13.98
N ALA A 47 -5.52 18.89 13.34
CA ALA A 47 -5.94 18.34 12.05
C ALA A 47 -4.99 18.75 10.92
N ALA A 48 -4.47 19.98 10.94
CA ALA A 48 -3.59 20.47 9.88
C ALA A 48 -2.27 19.68 9.85
N THR A 49 -1.67 19.45 11.02
CA THR A 49 -0.47 18.62 11.18
C THR A 49 -0.70 17.17 10.71
N ALA A 50 -1.87 16.58 11.01
CA ALA A 50 -2.18 15.21 10.58
C ALA A 50 -2.22 15.06 9.05
N VAL A 51 -2.84 16.01 8.36
CA VAL A 51 -2.91 16.01 6.88
C VAL A 51 -1.51 16.10 6.28
N ALA A 52 -0.65 16.97 6.81
CA ALA A 52 0.72 17.16 6.30
C ALA A 52 1.56 15.87 6.38
N VAL A 53 1.49 15.12 7.49
CA VAL A 53 2.24 13.85 7.65
C VAL A 53 1.78 12.79 6.64
N THR A 54 0.50 12.81 6.26
CA THR A 54 -0.06 11.86 5.29
C THR A 54 0.45 12.13 3.88
N ALA A 55 0.77 13.39 3.55
CA ALA A 55 1.25 13.81 2.24
C ALA A 55 2.72 13.42 1.97
N ASP A 56 3.56 13.35 3.00
CA ASP A 56 4.99 12.99 2.83
C ASP A 56 5.23 11.48 2.66
N SER A 57 4.27 10.63 3.05
CA SER A 57 4.40 9.17 3.00
C SER A 57 3.97 8.57 1.66
N GLU A 58 3.34 9.36 0.80
CA GLU A 58 3.02 8.99 -0.56
C GLU A 58 3.64 10.04 -1.49
N ALA A 59 4.70 9.67 -2.21
CA ALA A 59 4.83 10.19 -3.56
C ALA A 59 3.46 9.93 -4.21
N LEU A 60 2.64 10.98 -4.31
CA LEU A 60 1.27 10.95 -4.82
C LEU A 60 1.14 9.79 -5.81
N PRO A 61 0.39 8.72 -5.49
CA PRO A 61 0.10 7.80 -6.54
C PRO A 61 -0.68 8.65 -7.55
N GLU A 62 -0.10 8.88 -8.73
CA GLU A 62 -0.87 9.32 -9.89
C GLU A 62 -1.91 8.23 -10.30
N SER A 63 -2.34 7.37 -9.37
CA SER A 63 -3.58 6.60 -9.43
C SER A 63 -4.80 7.52 -9.54
N GLU A 64 -4.68 8.83 -9.26
CA GLU A 64 -5.73 9.78 -9.64
C GLU A 64 -5.75 10.08 -11.14
N LYS A 65 -4.62 9.94 -11.84
CA LYS A 65 -4.52 10.21 -13.28
C LYS A 65 -5.06 9.07 -14.13
N TYR A 66 -5.07 7.85 -13.58
CA TYR A 66 -5.47 6.65 -14.30
C TYR A 66 -6.52 5.86 -13.52
N ASN A 67 -7.45 5.22 -14.22
CA ASN A 67 -8.46 4.40 -13.58
C ASN A 67 -7.82 3.22 -12.81
N PRO A 68 -8.16 2.98 -11.52
CA PRO A 68 -7.57 1.91 -10.72
C PRO A 68 -7.88 0.51 -11.28
N GLY A 69 -9.01 0.32 -11.97
CA GLY A 69 -9.38 -0.99 -12.52
C GLY A 69 -8.37 -1.55 -13.53
N PRO A 70 -8.08 -0.82 -14.62
CA PRO A 70 -7.03 -1.20 -15.57
C PRO A 70 -5.62 -1.30 -14.94
N GLN A 71 -5.29 -0.41 -13.99
CA GLN A 71 -3.99 -0.41 -13.33
C GLN A 71 -3.75 -1.70 -12.53
N ASP A 72 -4.73 -2.10 -11.71
CA ASP A 72 -4.66 -3.33 -10.91
C ASP A 72 -4.61 -4.57 -11.79
N PHE A 73 -5.31 -4.55 -12.92
CA PHE A 73 -5.27 -5.64 -13.89
C PHE A 73 -3.88 -5.79 -14.52
N LEU A 74 -3.26 -4.67 -14.93
CA LEU A 74 -1.91 -4.67 -15.49
C LEU A 74 -0.87 -5.16 -14.47
N LEU A 75 -0.93 -4.72 -13.23
CA LEU A 75 0.01 -5.14 -12.17
C LEU A 75 -0.07 -6.63 -11.83
N LYS A 76 -1.18 -7.31 -12.18
CA LYS A 76 -1.32 -8.77 -12.04
C LYS A 76 -0.81 -9.54 -13.26
N MET A 77 -0.47 -8.87 -14.36
CA MET A 77 0.11 -9.54 -15.52
C MET A 77 1.57 -9.92 -15.27
N PRO A 78 1.99 -11.10 -15.74
CA PRO A 78 3.40 -11.48 -15.69
C PRO A 78 4.24 -10.49 -16.50
N GLY A 79 5.37 -10.05 -15.94
CA GLY A 79 6.28 -9.10 -16.59
C GLY A 79 5.96 -7.62 -16.32
N VAL A 80 4.78 -7.30 -15.78
CA VAL A 80 4.40 -5.93 -15.39
C VAL A 80 4.70 -5.71 -13.90
N ASN A 81 5.25 -4.55 -13.57
CA ASN A 81 5.63 -4.12 -12.23
C ASN A 81 5.30 -2.63 -12.05
N ALA A 82 5.39 -2.13 -10.82
CA ALA A 82 5.08 -0.72 -10.52
C ALA A 82 5.93 0.30 -11.32
N LYS A 83 7.13 -0.08 -11.76
CA LYS A 83 8.03 0.81 -12.53
C LYS A 83 7.62 0.89 -14.00
N ASN A 84 7.31 -0.24 -14.65
CA ASN A 84 6.97 -0.29 -16.07
C ASN A 84 5.47 -0.08 -16.35
N CYS A 85 4.59 -0.33 -15.37
CA CYS A 85 3.14 -0.13 -15.51
C CYS A 85 2.84 1.34 -15.85
N ARG A 86 3.59 2.29 -15.27
CA ARG A 86 3.44 3.72 -15.57
C ARG A 86 3.74 4.02 -17.04
N THR A 87 4.87 3.54 -17.55
CA THR A 87 5.28 3.73 -18.94
C THR A 87 4.30 3.06 -19.89
N LEU A 88 3.81 1.86 -19.54
CA LEU A 88 2.81 1.14 -20.32
C LEU A 88 1.49 1.92 -20.45
N MET A 89 0.98 2.44 -19.33
CA MET A 89 -0.27 3.23 -19.29
C MET A 89 -0.15 4.60 -19.96
N GLN A 90 1.07 5.13 -20.11
CA GLN A 90 1.33 6.34 -20.89
C GLN A 90 1.32 6.09 -22.40
N HIS A 91 1.80 4.92 -22.82
CA HIS A 91 1.95 4.59 -24.25
C HIS A 91 0.74 3.90 -24.88
N VAL A 92 -0.17 3.35 -24.07
CA VAL A 92 -1.32 2.57 -24.56
C VAL A 92 -2.62 3.17 -24.04
N LYS A 93 -3.60 3.39 -24.94
CA LYS A 93 -4.89 4.01 -24.59
C LYS A 93 -5.84 3.07 -23.86
N ASN A 94 -5.77 1.76 -24.17
CA ASN A 94 -6.64 0.75 -23.56
C ASN A 94 -6.03 -0.66 -23.64
N ILE A 95 -6.57 -1.61 -22.86
CA ILE A 95 -6.06 -2.99 -22.78
C ILE A 95 -6.20 -3.74 -24.12
N ALA A 96 -7.18 -3.40 -24.96
CA ALA A 96 -7.34 -4.04 -26.27
C ALA A 96 -6.20 -3.64 -27.23
N GLU A 97 -5.74 -2.39 -27.17
CA GLU A 97 -4.57 -1.91 -27.90
C GLU A 97 -3.29 -2.60 -27.41
N LEU A 98 -3.16 -2.85 -26.11
CA LEU A 98 -2.03 -3.61 -25.58
C LEU A 98 -1.92 -5.01 -26.21
N ALA A 99 -3.07 -5.69 -26.39
CA ALA A 99 -3.12 -7.02 -26.98
C ALA A 99 -2.82 -7.05 -28.49
N SER A 100 -2.91 -5.92 -29.18
CA SER A 100 -2.65 -5.82 -30.63
C SER A 100 -1.23 -5.33 -30.98
N LEU A 101 -0.41 -4.99 -29.97
CA LEU A 101 0.98 -4.59 -30.17
C LEU A 101 1.90 -5.77 -30.52
N SER A 102 2.90 -5.52 -31.36
CA SER A 102 3.95 -6.50 -31.63
C SER A 102 4.91 -6.63 -30.44
N ARG A 103 5.52 -7.81 -30.32
CA ARG A 103 6.47 -8.11 -29.23
C ARG A 103 7.62 -7.10 -29.15
N ASP A 104 8.15 -6.66 -30.29
CA ASP A 104 9.24 -5.69 -30.33
C ASP A 104 8.84 -4.32 -29.77
N LYS A 105 7.61 -3.87 -30.05
CA LYS A 105 7.06 -2.63 -29.49
C LYS A 105 6.84 -2.78 -27.98
N LEU A 106 6.34 -3.93 -27.56
CA LEU A 106 6.07 -4.23 -26.15
C LEU A 106 7.37 -4.29 -25.33
N ALA A 107 8.44 -4.89 -25.88
CA ALA A 107 9.78 -4.89 -25.29
C ALA A 107 10.37 -3.47 -25.16
N GLY A 108 10.13 -2.61 -26.16
CA GLY A 108 10.51 -1.20 -26.12
C GLY A 108 9.79 -0.42 -25.01
N ILE A 109 8.49 -0.63 -24.83
CA ILE A 109 7.68 0.05 -23.82
C ILE A 109 8.00 -0.46 -22.40
N LEU A 110 8.20 -1.78 -22.24
CA LEU A 110 8.52 -2.39 -20.94
C LEU A 110 9.99 -2.24 -20.53
N GLY A 111 10.86 -1.78 -21.44
CA GLY A 111 12.28 -1.53 -21.20
C GLY A 111 13.12 -2.81 -20.98
N ASN A 112 12.54 -3.99 -21.18
CA ASN A 112 13.24 -5.27 -21.07
C ASN A 112 12.52 -6.36 -21.88
N ALA A 113 13.28 -7.06 -22.74
CA ALA A 113 12.77 -8.16 -23.55
C ALA A 113 12.35 -9.39 -22.72
N SER A 114 12.87 -9.57 -21.50
CA SER A 114 12.42 -10.66 -20.61
C SER A 114 11.02 -10.44 -20.05
N ASN A 115 10.55 -9.19 -20.06
CA ASN A 115 9.25 -8.81 -19.51
C ASN A 115 8.16 -8.77 -20.60
N ALA A 116 8.51 -8.98 -21.87
CA ALA A 116 7.66 -8.81 -23.05
C ALA A 116 7.30 -10.11 -23.78
#